data_AF-A0A7G5GSI9-F1
#
_entry.id   AF-A0A7G5GSI9-F1
#
_cell.length_a   1.000
_cell.length_b   1.000
_cell.length_c   1.000
_cell.angle_alpha   90.00
_cell.angle_beta   90.00
_cell.angle_gamma   90.00
#
_symmetry.space_group_name_H-M   'P 1'
#
loop_
_entity.id
_entity.type
_entity.pdbx_description
1 polymer ?
#
loop_
_entity_poly.entity_id
_entity_poly.type
_entity_poly.pdbx_seq_one_letter_code
_entity_poly.pdbx_strand_id
1 'polypeptide(L)' 'MYALVWRGGIYYKVRYDGKVVTRVLNSVIGLSLLGKKQVLGIYIAESDGAARASAK' A
#
# COMPACT_ATOMS: atom_id res chain seq x y z
N MET A 1 0.92 3.97 -19.28
CA MET A 1 1.35 2.56 -19.39
C MET A 1 2.62 2.38 -18.57
N TYR A 2 2.66 1.38 -17.68
CA TYR A 2 3.82 1.08 -16.84
C TYR A 2 4.43 -0.25 -17.27
N ALA A 3 5.76 -0.31 -17.36
CA ALA A 3 6.50 -1.51 -17.73
C ALA A 3 6.49 -2.55 -16.59
N LEU A 4 6.60 -2.07 -15.35
CA LEU A 4 6.59 -2.90 -14.15
C LEU A 4 5.88 -2.16 -13.02
N VAL A 5 5.27 -2.91 -12.11
CA VAL A 5 4.64 -2.38 -10.90
C VAL A 5 5.07 -3.23 -9.71
N TRP A 6 5.46 -2.56 -8.63
CA TRP A 6 5.74 -3.16 -7.33
C TRP A 6 4.66 -2.75 -6.33
N ARG A 7 4.26 -3.70 -5.49
CA ARG A 7 3.39 -3.46 -4.34
C ARG A 7 4.11 -3.88 -3.07
N GLY A 8 4.23 -2.97 -2.12
CA GLY A 8 4.84 -3.22 -0.82
C GLY A 8 3.86 -2.91 0.32
N GLY A 9 3.98 -3.64 1.42
CA GLY A 9 3.25 -3.37 2.67
C GLY A 9 4.24 -3.16 3.80
N ILE A 10 4.18 -2.00 4.45
CA ILE A 10 4.98 -1.69 5.63
C ILE A 10 4.05 -1.78 6.85
N TYR A 11 4.31 -2.76 7.71
CA TYR A 11 3.60 -2.89 8.97
C TYR A 11 4.20 -1.94 10.00
N TYR A 12 3.36 -1.13 10.64
CA TYR A 12 3.78 -0.22 11.69
C TYR A 12 2.79 -0.26 12.85
N LYS A 13 3.29 -0.05 14.07
CA LYS A 13 2.47 0.05 15.27
C LYS A 13 2.25 1.53 15.57
N VAL A 14 1.00 1.93 15.69
CA VAL A 14 0.61 3.30 16.06
C VAL A 14 -0.21 3.26 17.34
N ARG A 15 -0.02 4.24 18.22
CA ARG A 15 -0.88 4.41 19.39
C ARG A 15 -2.07 5.27 18.99
N TYR A 16 -3.27 4.70 18.99
CA TYR A 16 -4.51 5.38 18.68
C TYR A 16 -5.49 5.16 19.83
N ASP A 17 -6.04 6.24 20.37
CA ASP A 17 -6.99 6.21 21.49
C ASP A 17 -6.51 5.35 22.69
N GLY A 18 -5.27 5.59 23.13
CA GLY A 18 -4.65 4.88 24.26
C GLY A 18 -4.23 3.43 23.97
N LYS A 19 -4.66 2.83 22.85
CA LYS A 19 -4.34 1.44 22.44
C LYS A 19 -3.27 1.42 21.35
N VAL A 20 -2.42 0.39 21.36
CA VAL A 20 -1.44 0.16 20.29
C VAL A 20 -2.09 -0.69 19.21
N VAL A 21 -2.26 -0.13 18.02
CA VAL A 21 -2.88 -0.78 16.86
C VAL A 21 -1.80 -1.01 15.79
N THR A 22 -1.78 -2.21 15.20
CA THR A 22 -0.94 -2.49 14.04
C THR A 22 -1.68 -2.05 12.78
N ARG A 23 -1.08 -1.19 11.97
CA ARG A 23 -1.59 -0.73 10.68
C ARG A 23 -0.61 -1.08 9.58
N VAL A 24 -1.11 -1.16 8.34
CA VAL A 24 -0.31 -1.46 7.17
C VAL A 24 -0.36 -0.29 6.20
N LEU A 25 0.81 0.26 5.87
CA LEU A 25 0.95 1.21 4.78
C LEU A 25 1.25 0.43 3.51
N ASN A 26 0.27 0.38 2.61
CA ASN A 26 0.42 -0.24 1.30
C ASN A 26 0.85 0.82 0.30
N SER A 27 2.01 0.63 -0.32
CA SER A 27 2.51 1.50 -1.39
C SER A 27 2.57 0.75 -2.72
N VAL A 28 2.29 1.48 -3.80
CA VAL A 28 2.39 0.99 -5.16
C VAL A 28 3.38 1.87 -5.91
N ILE A 29 4.37 1.25 -6.55
CA ILE A 29 5.42 1.94 -7.31
C ILE A 29 5.39 1.41 -8.74
N GLY A 30 5.37 2.30 -9.72
CA GLY A 30 5.40 1.96 -11.14
C GLY A 30 6.73 2.36 -11.78
N LEU A 31 7.20 1.56 -12.73
CA LEU A 31 8.26 1.91 -13.66
C LEU A 31 7.62 2.34 -14.98
N SER A 32 7.85 3.58 -15.38
CA SER A 32 7.49 4.07 -16.72
C SER A 32 8.32 3.35 -17.79
N LEU A 33 7.81 3.27 -19.02
CA LEU A 33 8.56 2.78 -20.19
C LEU A 33 9.85 3.58 -20.45
N LEU A 34 9.93 4.80 -19.92
CA LEU A 34 11.13 5.65 -19.96
C LEU A 34 12.14 5.34 -18.84
N GLY A 35 11.95 4.26 -18.08
CA GLY A 35 12.84 3.86 -16.99
C GLY A 35 12.67 4.68 -15.69
N LYS A 36 11.67 5.56 -15.60
CA LYS A 36 11.42 6.37 -14.41
C LYS A 36 10.54 5.65 -13.39
N LYS A 37 11.02 5.50 -12.16
CA LYS A 37 10.22 5.00 -11.02
C LYS A 37 9.35 6.11 -10.46
N GLN A 38 8.10 5.81 -10.15
CA GLN A 38 7.14 6.74 -9.57
C GLN A 38 6.22 6.04 -8.58
N VAL A 39 5.91 6.69 -7.45
CA VAL A 39 4.87 6.22 -6.54
C VAL A 39 3.51 6.47 -7.17
N LEU A 40 2.75 5.40 -7.40
CA LEU A 40 1.42 5.46 -8.00
C LEU A 40 0.32 5.70 -6.95
N GLY A 41 0.56 5.29 -5.71
CA GLY A 41 -0.37 5.50 -4.62
C GLY A 41 0.13 4.92 -3.30
N ILE A 42 -0.37 5.50 -2.21
CA ILE A 42 -0.14 5.05 -0.84
C ILE A 42 -1.49 4.99 -0.15
N TYR A 43 -1.76 3.86 0.51
CA TYR A 43 -3.02 3.61 1.18
C TYR A 43 -2.75 3.00 2.56
N ILE A 44 -3.39 3.52 3.59
CA ILE A 44 -3.31 2.96 4.94
C ILE A 44 -4.47 1.97 5.07
N ALA A 45 -4.14 0.71 5.30
CA ALA A 45 -5.12 -0.31 5.67
C ALA A 45 -5.15 -0.44 7.21
N GLU A 46 -6.32 -0.20 7.80
CA GLU A 46 -6.60 -0.57 9.19
C GLU A 46 -6.96 -2.06 9.21
N SER A 47 -6.06 -2.86 9.80
CA SER A 47 -6.26 -4.27 10.23
C SER A 47 -6.99 -5.25 9.30
N ASP A 48 -6.27 -6.29 8.85
CA ASP A 48 -6.75 -7.63 8.44
C ASP A 48 -7.93 -7.77 7.48
N GLY A 49 -8.40 -6.69 6.88
CA GLY A 49 -9.21 -6.72 5.68
C GLY A 49 -8.29 -6.84 4.48
N ALA A 50 -8.00 -8.06 4.03
CA ALA A 50 -7.90 -8.27 2.60
C ALA A 50 -9.16 -7.65 2.01
N ALA A 51 -9.05 -6.41 1.50
CA ALA A 51 -10.10 -5.77 0.74
C ALA A 51 -10.28 -6.65 -0.48
N ARG A 52 -11.20 -7.60 -0.30
CA ARG A 52 -11.82 -8.46 -1.27
C ARG A 52 -12.42 -7.51 -2.31
N ALA A 53 -11.61 -7.21 -3.32
CA ALA A 53 -12.06 -6.66 -4.59
C ALA A 53 -11.47 -7.57 -5.67
N SER A 54 -11.76 -8.88 -5.61
CA SER A 54 -12.62 -9.45 -6.64
C SER A 54 -14.02 -8.81 -6.68
N ALA A 55 -14.48 -8.57 -7.91
CA ALA A 55 -15.72 -7.92 -8.35
C ALA A 55 -15.74 -6.39 -8.17
N LYS A 56 -15.73 -5.59 -9.24
CA LYS A 56 -16.50 -5.71 -10.49
C LYS A 56 -15.75 -5.11 -11.66
#